data_AF-J3F091-F1
#
_entry.id   AF-J3F091-F1
#
_cell.length_a   1.000
_cell.length_b   1.000
_cell.length_c   1.000
_cell.angle_alpha   90.00
_cell.angle_beta   90.00
_cell.angle_gamma   90.00
#
_symmetry.space_group_name_H-M   'P 1'
#
loop_
_entity.id
_entity.type
_entity.pdbx_description
1 polymer ?
#
loop_
_entity_poly.entity_id
_entity_poly.type
_entity_poly.pdbx_seq_one_letter_code
_entity_poly.pdbx_strand_id
1 'polypeptide(L)'
;MMNIAFANRINVSTDTLNAALLRKVDNHSFSEKTFTKLVSIANRDNQLSSAVGESIFKGRAAADGVQVDAVSVKAVKVALSDALKHVKNEHAKAQFSMWLASCDSLLSIGRDKEKKGAEFNTGPDRLALLRQHHGEPVYLASGSYGCVLKIGDHVIKQFNKADPAAMLHELNICNDYMVVAKNQHNLAYLSQGELVMPFVEGGAPTQDEVKAGVKTLYEQGFIMGDPKPGNFKVTNEGVVPIDFGQVVKIEDPHSIHKSVKFAFVHDYMRGGIVVFQTNSRVNI
;
A
#
# COMPACT_ATOMS: atom_id res chain seq x y z
N MET A 1 27.98 -4.67 -29.23
CA MET A 1 27.31 -5.60 -28.28
C MET A 1 28.12 -5.57 -26.98
N MET A 2 27.64 -4.87 -25.95
CA MET A 2 28.42 -4.65 -24.72
C MET A 2 28.19 -5.84 -23.77
N ASN A 3 29.16 -6.75 -23.70
CA ASN A 3 29.21 -7.82 -22.71
C ASN A 3 29.57 -7.21 -21.36
N ILE A 4 28.57 -6.77 -20.60
CA ILE A 4 28.79 -6.38 -19.21
C ILE A 4 28.91 -7.68 -18.41
N ALA A 5 30.14 -8.11 -18.17
CA ALA A 5 30.45 -9.19 -17.26
C ALA A 5 30.14 -8.73 -15.84
N PHE A 6 28.89 -8.86 -15.41
CA PHE A 6 28.54 -8.67 -14.01
C PHE A 6 29.25 -9.76 -13.20
N ALA A 7 29.95 -9.38 -12.14
CA ALA A 7 30.38 -10.37 -11.16
C ALA A 7 29.14 -11.13 -10.67
N ASN A 8 29.14 -12.46 -10.84
CA ASN A 8 28.03 -13.35 -10.43
C ASN A 8 27.80 -13.36 -8.90
N ARG A 9 28.56 -12.58 -8.12
CA ARG A 9 28.43 -12.51 -6.66
C ARG A 9 27.43 -11.42 -6.29
N ILE A 10 26.40 -11.82 -5.54
CA ILE A 10 25.44 -10.90 -4.93
C ILE A 10 26.09 -10.24 -3.70
N ASN A 11 25.99 -8.92 -3.60
CA ASN A 11 26.29 -8.16 -2.39
C ASN A 11 25.01 -7.73 -1.69
N VAL A 12 24.76 -8.28 -0.49
CA VAL A 12 23.51 -8.05 0.24
C VAL A 12 23.34 -6.59 0.63
N SER A 13 24.41 -5.87 0.97
CA SER A 13 24.29 -4.48 1.45
C SER A 13 24.03 -3.46 0.34
N THR A 14 24.44 -3.75 -0.90
CA THR A 14 24.44 -2.75 -1.99
C THR A 14 23.65 -3.14 -3.22
N ASP A 15 23.43 -4.43 -3.50
CA ASP A 15 22.60 -4.81 -4.63
C ASP A 15 21.12 -4.61 -4.29
N THR A 16 20.36 -4.05 -5.22
CA THR A 16 18.89 -4.13 -5.23
C THR A 16 18.46 -5.53 -5.67
N LEU A 17 17.19 -5.90 -5.44
CA LEU A 17 16.67 -7.20 -5.87
C LEU A 17 16.86 -7.43 -7.38
N ASN A 18 16.55 -6.42 -8.21
CA ASN A 18 16.77 -6.49 -9.66
C ASN A 18 18.25 -6.70 -10.02
N ALA A 19 19.17 -5.96 -9.38
CA ALA A 19 20.59 -6.14 -9.64
C ALA A 19 21.08 -7.54 -9.22
N ALA A 20 20.64 -8.02 -8.06
CA ALA A 20 20.97 -9.35 -7.56
C ALA A 20 20.44 -10.47 -8.46
N LEU A 21 19.23 -10.33 -9.00
CA LEU A 21 18.64 -11.26 -9.97
C LEU A 21 19.35 -11.22 -11.32
N LEU A 22 19.68 -10.03 -11.83
CA LEU A 22 20.41 -9.87 -13.09
C LEU A 22 21.81 -10.51 -13.06
N ARG A 23 22.48 -10.51 -11.90
CA ARG A 23 23.74 -11.24 -11.70
C ARG A 23 23.61 -12.77 -11.79
N LYS A 24 22.38 -13.30 -11.86
CA LYS A 24 22.07 -14.74 -11.82
C LYS A 24 21.35 -15.26 -13.05
N VAL A 25 21.11 -14.41 -14.06
CA VAL A 25 20.39 -14.79 -15.28
C VAL A 25 21.12 -15.81 -16.14
N ASP A 26 22.43 -16.00 -15.90
CA ASP A 26 23.27 -16.97 -16.60
C ASP A 26 23.84 -18.06 -15.66
N ASN A 27 23.27 -18.21 -14.45
CA ASN A 27 23.73 -19.24 -13.52
C ASN A 27 23.22 -20.63 -13.94
N HIS A 28 24.12 -21.61 -14.03
CA HIS A 28 23.76 -23.02 -14.25
C HIS A 28 23.37 -23.75 -12.96
N SER A 29 23.64 -23.16 -11.80
CA SER A 29 23.25 -23.68 -10.49
C SER A 29 23.08 -22.57 -9.47
N PHE A 30 22.28 -22.85 -8.43
CA PHE A 30 21.98 -21.94 -7.33
C PHE A 30 22.29 -22.61 -6.00
N SER A 31 23.12 -21.95 -5.19
CA SER A 31 23.50 -22.45 -3.86
C SER A 31 22.59 -21.91 -2.77
N GLU A 32 22.55 -22.58 -1.61
CA GLU A 32 21.82 -22.11 -0.43
C GLU A 32 22.23 -20.68 0.00
N LYS A 33 23.52 -20.36 -0.17
CA LYS A 33 24.05 -19.02 0.04
C LYS A 33 23.45 -18.00 -0.93
N THR A 34 23.19 -18.39 -2.17
CA THR A 34 22.52 -17.53 -3.16
C THR A 34 21.08 -17.26 -2.74
N PHE A 35 20.33 -18.30 -2.37
CA PHE A 35 18.95 -18.13 -1.91
C PHE A 35 18.86 -17.24 -0.67
N THR A 36 19.71 -17.47 0.34
CA THR A 36 19.72 -16.68 1.58
C THR A 36 19.98 -15.19 1.31
N LYS A 37 20.87 -14.88 0.36
CA LYS A 37 21.12 -13.48 -0.05
C LYS A 37 19.92 -12.86 -0.76
N LEU A 38 19.26 -13.60 -1.66
CA LEU A 38 18.06 -13.12 -2.35
C LEU A 38 16.91 -12.87 -1.37
N VAL A 39 16.70 -13.76 -0.39
CA VAL A 39 15.73 -13.55 0.70
C VAL A 39 16.05 -12.26 1.45
N SER A 40 17.30 -12.08 1.89
CA SER A 40 17.69 -10.89 2.65
C SER A 40 17.47 -9.58 1.87
N ILE A 41 17.78 -9.58 0.57
CA ILE A 41 17.59 -8.41 -0.28
C ILE A 41 16.10 -8.17 -0.55
N ALA A 42 15.33 -9.22 -0.85
CA ALA A 42 13.91 -9.10 -1.12
C ALA A 42 13.12 -8.59 0.10
N ASN A 43 13.46 -9.06 1.30
CA ASN A 43 12.87 -8.59 2.55
C ASN A 43 13.17 -7.13 2.82
N ARG A 44 14.42 -6.70 2.57
CA ARG A 44 14.81 -5.29 2.72
C ARG A 44 14.11 -4.40 1.69
N ASP A 45 14.14 -4.79 0.43
CA ASP A 45 13.68 -3.93 -0.68
C ASP A 45 12.16 -3.91 -0.84
N ASN A 46 11.47 -4.96 -0.38
CA ASN A 46 10.03 -5.13 -0.58
C ASN A 46 9.31 -5.48 0.71
N GLN A 47 9.89 -5.21 1.89
CA GLN A 47 9.24 -5.40 3.20
C GLN A 47 8.65 -6.82 3.44
N LEU A 48 9.18 -7.84 2.76
CA LEU A 48 8.75 -9.22 2.96
C LEU A 48 9.18 -9.74 4.32
N SER A 49 8.31 -10.49 4.98
CA SER A 49 8.72 -11.29 6.12
C SER A 49 9.68 -12.39 5.68
N SER A 50 10.60 -12.79 6.57
CA SER A 50 11.55 -13.87 6.29
C SER A 50 10.89 -15.16 5.84
N ALA A 51 9.74 -15.51 6.41
CA ALA A 51 8.98 -16.71 6.02
C ALA A 51 8.47 -16.63 4.58
N VAL A 52 7.96 -15.47 4.14
CA VAL A 52 7.48 -15.28 2.76
C VAL A 52 8.65 -15.26 1.77
N GLY A 53 9.74 -14.56 2.11
CA GLY A 53 10.95 -14.56 1.29
C GLY A 53 11.54 -15.97 1.11
N GLU A 54 11.64 -16.76 2.19
CA GLU A 54 12.07 -18.17 2.10
C GLU A 54 11.12 -19.03 1.26
N SER A 55 9.82 -18.78 1.35
CA SER A 55 8.85 -19.51 0.53
C SER A 55 9.04 -19.25 -0.97
N ILE A 56 9.31 -18.00 -1.34
CA ILE A 56 9.60 -17.63 -2.73
C ILE A 56 10.91 -18.25 -3.20
N PHE A 57 12.03 -17.96 -2.53
CA PHE A 57 13.37 -18.25 -3.07
C PHE A 57 13.91 -19.64 -2.74
N LYS A 58 13.47 -20.26 -1.65
CA LYS A 58 13.92 -21.59 -1.20
C LYS A 58 12.87 -22.68 -1.43
N GLY A 59 11.66 -22.33 -1.87
CA GLY A 59 10.58 -23.29 -2.08
C GLY A 59 10.07 -23.95 -0.80
N ARG A 60 10.29 -23.32 0.36
CA ARG A 60 9.76 -23.81 1.64
C ARG A 60 8.27 -23.46 1.74
N ALA A 61 7.45 -24.36 2.26
CA ALA A 61 6.08 -24.01 2.58
C ALA A 61 6.08 -22.86 3.59
N ALA A 62 5.29 -21.81 3.33
CA ALA A 62 5.06 -20.77 4.34
C ALA A 62 4.39 -21.44 5.55
N ALA A 63 4.90 -21.18 6.75
CA ALA A 63 4.30 -21.72 7.97
C ALA A 63 2.83 -21.25 8.11
N ASP A 64 2.00 -22.08 8.75
CA ASP A 64 0.60 -21.72 9.02
C ASP A 64 0.52 -20.39 9.78
N GLY A 65 -0.40 -19.51 9.37
CA GLY A 65 -0.58 -18.19 9.98
C GLY A 65 0.35 -17.08 9.48
N VAL A 66 1.30 -17.35 8.57
CA VAL A 66 2.11 -16.27 7.96
C VAL A 66 1.20 -15.29 7.20
N GLN A 67 1.28 -14.00 7.56
CA GLN A 67 0.66 -12.92 6.82
C GLN A 67 1.43 -12.67 5.52
N VAL A 68 0.75 -12.86 4.40
CA VAL A 68 1.30 -12.67 3.06
C VAL A 68 0.85 -11.29 2.58
N ASP A 69 1.75 -10.32 2.56
CA ASP A 69 1.45 -9.05 1.91
C ASP A 69 1.50 -9.21 0.38
N ALA A 70 0.33 -9.18 -0.24
CA ALA A 70 0.18 -9.35 -1.68
C ALA A 70 0.91 -8.25 -2.48
N VAL A 71 1.09 -7.05 -1.92
CA VAL A 71 1.80 -5.95 -2.59
C VAL A 71 3.28 -6.26 -2.67
N SER A 72 3.89 -6.60 -1.54
CA SER A 72 5.29 -7.03 -1.45
C SER A 72 5.59 -8.23 -2.35
N VAL A 73 4.70 -9.24 -2.37
CA VAL A 73 4.86 -10.41 -3.26
C VAL A 73 4.72 -10.04 -4.74
N LYS A 74 3.81 -9.13 -5.10
CA LYS A 74 3.67 -8.61 -6.48
C LYS A 74 4.93 -7.84 -6.92
N ALA A 75 5.53 -7.04 -6.04
CA ALA A 75 6.76 -6.31 -6.33
C ALA A 75 7.92 -7.25 -6.65
N VAL A 76 8.09 -8.32 -5.85
CA VAL A 76 9.06 -9.38 -6.13
C VAL A 76 8.74 -10.12 -7.43
N LYS A 77 7.46 -10.41 -7.70
CA LYS A 77 7.03 -11.04 -8.97
C LYS A 77 7.39 -10.19 -10.19
N VAL A 78 7.24 -8.86 -10.11
CA VAL A 78 7.64 -7.93 -11.19
C VAL A 78 9.15 -7.98 -11.41
N ALA A 79 9.94 -7.86 -10.34
CA ALA A 79 11.40 -7.95 -10.40
C ALA A 79 11.89 -9.26 -11.05
N LEU A 80 11.28 -10.39 -10.67
CA LEU A 80 11.55 -11.70 -11.27
C LEU A 80 11.17 -11.75 -12.75
N SER A 81 10.01 -11.21 -13.12
CA SER A 81 9.52 -11.19 -14.50
C SER A 81 10.41 -10.34 -15.41
N ASP A 82 10.91 -9.22 -14.91
CA ASP A 82 11.84 -8.36 -15.64
C ASP A 82 13.20 -9.02 -15.82
N ALA A 83 13.76 -9.63 -14.77
CA ALA A 83 15.02 -10.34 -14.86
C ALA A 83 14.94 -11.59 -15.76
N LEU A 84 13.78 -12.28 -15.79
CA LEU A 84 13.56 -13.45 -16.65
C LEU A 84 13.75 -13.14 -18.14
N LYS A 85 13.45 -11.91 -18.59
CA LYS A 85 13.67 -11.46 -19.99
C LYS A 85 15.14 -11.52 -20.42
N HIS A 86 16.07 -11.56 -19.45
CA HIS A 86 17.51 -11.58 -19.69
C HIS A 86 18.15 -12.95 -19.47
N VAL A 87 17.36 -13.97 -19.11
CA VAL A 87 17.84 -15.34 -18.87
C VAL A 87 18.17 -16.03 -20.18
N LYS A 88 19.36 -16.64 -20.24
CA LYS A 88 19.92 -17.22 -21.47
C LYS A 88 20.05 -18.75 -21.45
N ASN A 89 19.99 -19.38 -20.28
CA ASN A 89 20.10 -20.82 -20.14
C ASN A 89 18.89 -21.44 -19.41
N GLU A 90 18.62 -22.70 -19.72
CA GLU A 90 17.43 -23.42 -19.25
C GLU A 90 17.45 -23.69 -17.73
N HIS A 91 18.63 -23.80 -17.10
CA HIS A 91 18.73 -24.00 -15.65
C HIS A 91 18.26 -22.76 -14.88
N ALA A 92 18.77 -21.58 -15.26
CA ALA A 92 18.31 -20.32 -14.71
C ALA A 92 16.83 -20.08 -15.02
N LYS A 93 16.37 -20.41 -16.23
CA LYS A 93 14.97 -20.24 -16.63
C LYS A 93 14.03 -21.09 -15.78
N ALA A 94 14.38 -22.34 -15.54
CA ALA A 94 13.63 -23.23 -14.65
C ALA A 94 13.55 -22.65 -13.23
N GLN A 95 14.68 -22.20 -12.68
CA GLN A 95 14.73 -21.64 -11.33
C GLN A 95 13.88 -20.37 -11.18
N PHE A 96 13.97 -19.43 -12.12
CA PHE A 96 13.17 -18.19 -12.10
C PHE A 96 11.69 -18.49 -12.27
N SER A 97 11.34 -19.45 -13.13
CA SER A 97 9.95 -19.89 -13.31
C SER A 97 9.38 -20.51 -12.03
N MET A 98 10.18 -21.29 -11.29
CA MET A 98 9.80 -21.81 -9.98
C MET A 98 9.53 -20.68 -8.98
N TRP A 99 10.40 -19.67 -8.90
CA TRP A 99 10.19 -18.53 -8.01
C TRP A 99 8.93 -17.73 -8.36
N LEU A 100 8.65 -17.53 -9.66
CA LEU A 100 7.41 -16.91 -10.12
C LEU A 100 6.18 -17.74 -9.73
N ALA A 101 6.25 -19.06 -9.88
CA ALA A 101 5.18 -19.97 -9.45
C ALA A 101 4.97 -19.93 -7.93
N SER A 102 6.04 -19.81 -7.13
CA SER A 102 5.93 -19.59 -5.69
C SER A 102 5.22 -18.28 -5.35
N CYS A 103 5.53 -17.17 -6.07
CA CYS A 103 4.79 -15.92 -5.92
C CYS A 103 3.31 -16.11 -6.27
N ASP A 104 3.00 -16.82 -7.36
CA ASP A 104 1.62 -17.10 -7.75
C ASP A 104 0.86 -17.93 -6.73
N SER A 105 1.51 -18.96 -6.16
CA SER A 105 0.96 -19.78 -5.07
C SER A 105 0.68 -18.95 -3.82
N LEU A 106 1.60 -18.06 -3.43
CA LEU A 106 1.40 -17.16 -2.29
C LEU A 106 0.27 -16.15 -2.54
N LEU A 107 0.16 -15.63 -3.77
CA LEU A 107 -0.93 -14.75 -4.18
C LEU A 107 -2.27 -15.49 -4.34
N SER A 108 -2.28 -16.80 -4.57
CA SER A 108 -3.49 -17.62 -4.50
C SER A 108 -3.84 -17.99 -3.06
N ILE A 109 -2.87 -18.24 -2.18
CA ILE A 109 -3.11 -18.43 -0.74
C ILE A 109 -3.65 -17.15 -0.11
N GLY A 110 -3.16 -15.98 -0.50
CA GLY A 110 -3.75 -14.69 -0.14
C GLY A 110 -5.21 -14.59 -0.57
N ARG A 111 -5.52 -15.00 -1.82
CA ARG A 111 -6.89 -15.07 -2.35
C ARG A 111 -7.75 -16.16 -1.69
N ASP A 112 -7.18 -17.27 -1.25
CA ASP A 112 -7.89 -18.37 -0.59
C ASP A 112 -8.04 -18.14 0.92
N LYS A 113 -7.17 -17.35 1.55
CA LYS A 113 -7.37 -16.77 2.89
C LYS A 113 -8.32 -15.56 2.85
N GLU A 114 -8.35 -14.80 1.75
CA GLU A 114 -9.43 -13.87 1.46
C GLU A 114 -10.75 -14.62 1.21
N LYS A 115 -10.74 -15.81 0.60
CA LYS A 115 -11.93 -16.67 0.45
C LYS A 115 -12.33 -17.43 1.72
N LYS A 116 -11.40 -17.92 2.55
CA LYS A 116 -11.69 -18.53 3.86
C LYS A 116 -11.97 -17.50 4.95
N GLY A 117 -11.38 -16.32 4.85
CA GLY A 117 -11.83 -15.11 5.53
C GLY A 117 -13.15 -14.60 4.96
N ALA A 118 -13.48 -14.91 3.70
CA ALA A 118 -14.81 -14.72 3.13
C ALA A 118 -15.81 -15.82 3.52
N GLU A 119 -15.40 -17.00 3.95
CA GLU A 119 -16.29 -18.00 4.56
C GLU A 119 -16.76 -17.58 5.96
N PHE A 120 -16.06 -16.63 6.61
CA PHE A 120 -16.60 -15.86 7.75
C PHE A 120 -17.29 -14.55 7.34
N ASN A 121 -17.26 -14.17 6.05
CA ASN A 121 -17.95 -13.00 5.50
C ASN A 121 -18.98 -13.36 4.41
N THR A 122 -19.58 -14.56 4.46
CA THR A 122 -20.81 -14.87 3.70
C THR A 122 -22.03 -14.22 4.35
N GLY A 123 -22.00 -12.89 4.48
CA GLY A 123 -23.19 -12.07 4.37
C GLY A 123 -23.27 -11.53 2.93
N PRO A 124 -24.45 -11.08 2.44
CA PRO A 124 -24.57 -10.46 1.12
C PRO A 124 -23.55 -9.33 0.95
N ASP A 125 -23.23 -8.97 -0.30
CA ASP A 125 -22.48 -7.75 -0.66
C ASP A 125 -22.70 -6.67 0.42
N ARG A 126 -21.69 -6.38 1.26
CA ARG A 126 -21.88 -5.57 2.49
C ARG A 126 -22.52 -4.22 2.16
N LEU A 127 -22.27 -3.72 0.95
CA LEU A 127 -22.92 -2.53 0.44
C LEU A 127 -24.39 -2.77 0.09
N ALA A 128 -24.73 -3.91 -0.52
CA ALA A 128 -26.13 -4.33 -0.70
C ALA A 128 -26.86 -4.56 0.63
N LEU A 129 -26.20 -5.12 1.65
CA LEU A 129 -26.73 -5.20 3.01
C LEU A 129 -26.97 -3.80 3.59
N LEU A 130 -26.00 -2.89 3.47
CA LEU A 130 -26.16 -1.51 3.94
C LEU A 130 -27.36 -0.85 3.24
N ARG A 131 -27.51 -1.03 1.92
CA ARG A 131 -28.67 -0.55 1.15
C ARG A 131 -29.98 -1.17 1.61
N GLN A 132 -29.97 -2.47 1.93
CA GLN A 132 -31.15 -3.16 2.47
C GLN A 132 -31.54 -2.64 3.87
N HIS A 133 -30.55 -2.36 4.73
CA HIS A 133 -30.80 -1.94 6.12
C HIS A 133 -31.08 -0.43 6.27
N HIS A 134 -30.45 0.41 5.46
CA HIS A 134 -30.49 1.87 5.61
C HIS A 134 -31.14 2.60 4.43
N GLY A 135 -31.56 1.88 3.39
CA GLY A 135 -32.13 2.46 2.17
C GLY A 135 -31.05 3.04 1.25
N GLU A 136 -31.46 3.97 0.38
CA GLU A 136 -30.55 4.57 -0.59
C GLU A 136 -29.54 5.53 0.07
N PRO A 137 -28.27 5.56 -0.40
CA PRO A 137 -27.27 6.49 0.09
C PRO A 137 -27.68 7.96 -0.11
N VAL A 138 -27.39 8.80 0.88
CA VAL A 138 -27.65 10.24 0.84
C VAL A 138 -26.41 10.97 0.34
N TYR A 139 -26.56 11.83 -0.66
CA TYR A 139 -25.45 12.66 -1.13
C TYR A 139 -24.94 13.61 -0.04
N LEU A 140 -23.62 13.61 0.19
CA LEU A 140 -22.95 14.55 1.10
C LEU A 140 -22.24 15.67 0.34
N ALA A 141 -21.39 15.31 -0.61
CA ALA A 141 -20.51 16.27 -1.28
C ALA A 141 -19.95 15.73 -2.60
N SER A 142 -19.43 16.65 -3.42
CA SER A 142 -18.63 16.35 -4.61
C SER A 142 -17.27 17.02 -4.48
N GLY A 143 -16.25 16.32 -4.99
CA GLY A 143 -14.89 16.83 -5.10
C GLY A 143 -14.35 16.64 -6.51
N SER A 144 -13.10 17.05 -6.72
CA SER A 144 -12.45 16.98 -8.04
C SER A 144 -12.37 15.57 -8.62
N TYR A 145 -12.35 14.55 -7.76
CA TYR A 145 -12.12 13.16 -8.14
C TYR A 145 -13.39 12.29 -8.08
N GLY A 146 -14.53 12.84 -7.66
CA GLY A 146 -15.71 12.03 -7.44
C GLY A 146 -16.79 12.68 -6.58
N CYS A 147 -17.68 11.86 -6.05
CA CYS A 147 -18.66 12.26 -5.05
C CYS A 147 -18.65 11.33 -3.84
N VAL A 148 -19.25 11.84 -2.77
CA VAL A 148 -19.28 11.24 -1.45
C VAL A 148 -20.73 11.11 -1.03
N LEU A 149 -21.15 9.89 -0.75
CA LEU A 149 -22.49 9.54 -0.28
C LEU A 149 -22.40 8.98 1.14
N LYS A 150 -23.45 9.10 1.95
CA LYS A 150 -23.58 8.53 3.29
C LYS A 150 -24.60 7.40 3.30
N ILE A 151 -24.29 6.31 3.98
CA ILE A 151 -25.25 5.25 4.29
C ILE A 151 -24.99 4.68 5.69
N GLY A 152 -25.96 4.79 6.60
CA GLY A 152 -25.76 4.46 8.01
C GLY A 152 -24.51 5.16 8.59
N ASP A 153 -23.62 4.37 9.19
CA ASP A 153 -22.32 4.81 9.73
C ASP A 153 -21.17 4.71 8.73
N HIS A 154 -21.48 4.77 7.43
CA HIS A 154 -20.50 4.65 6.36
C HIS A 154 -20.59 5.80 5.36
N VAL A 155 -19.46 6.02 4.70
CA VAL A 155 -19.30 6.87 3.54
C VAL A 155 -18.97 6.01 2.34
N ILE A 156 -19.61 6.29 1.21
CA ILE A 156 -19.29 5.71 -0.10
C ILE A 156 -18.63 6.80 -0.94
N LYS A 157 -17.38 6.59 -1.34
CA LYS A 157 -16.66 7.44 -2.28
C LYS A 157 -16.75 6.83 -3.67
N GLN A 158 -17.43 7.51 -4.57
CA GLN A 158 -17.55 7.15 -5.98
C GLN A 158 -16.56 8.00 -6.78
N PHE A 159 -15.78 7.37 -7.66
CA PHE A 159 -14.74 8.06 -8.43
C PHE A 159 -15.22 8.34 -9.86
N ASN A 160 -14.97 9.56 -10.35
CA ASN A 160 -15.36 9.97 -11.71
C ASN A 160 -14.65 9.14 -12.80
N LYS A 161 -13.43 8.70 -12.51
CA LYS A 161 -12.62 7.80 -13.33
C LYS A 161 -12.01 6.75 -12.42
N ALA A 162 -12.12 5.48 -12.82
CA ALA A 162 -11.47 4.40 -12.09
C ALA A 162 -9.94 4.54 -12.19
N ASP A 163 -9.30 4.93 -11.08
CA ASP A 163 -7.87 4.79 -10.85
C ASP A 163 -7.67 3.77 -9.72
N PRO A 164 -7.52 2.47 -10.07
CA PRO A 164 -7.37 1.41 -9.06
C PRO A 164 -6.19 1.62 -8.12
N ALA A 165 -5.12 2.30 -8.56
CA ALA A 165 -3.97 2.57 -7.72
C ALA A 165 -4.29 3.64 -6.68
N ALA A 166 -4.98 4.72 -7.07
CA ALA A 166 -5.41 5.77 -6.14
C ALA A 166 -6.46 5.26 -5.14
N MET A 167 -7.42 4.46 -5.60
CA MET A 167 -8.45 3.85 -4.74
C MET A 167 -7.84 2.89 -3.71
N LEU A 168 -6.89 2.05 -4.14
CA LEU A 168 -6.20 1.12 -3.26
C LEU A 168 -5.28 1.85 -2.27
N HIS A 169 -4.63 2.94 -2.71
CA HIS A 169 -3.83 3.78 -1.83
C HIS A 169 -4.70 4.38 -0.72
N GLU A 170 -5.83 5.01 -1.07
CA GLU A 170 -6.73 5.63 -0.10
C GLU A 170 -7.31 4.59 0.87
N LEU A 171 -7.74 3.43 0.36
CA LEU A 171 -8.19 2.30 1.18
C LEU A 171 -7.13 1.90 2.23
N ASN A 172 -5.90 1.68 1.78
CA ASN A 172 -4.83 1.17 2.63
C ASN A 172 -4.45 2.20 3.70
N ILE A 173 -4.30 3.47 3.31
CA ILE A 173 -3.94 4.53 4.25
C ILE A 173 -5.06 4.78 5.27
N CYS A 174 -6.33 4.73 4.84
CA CYS A 174 -7.47 4.78 5.76
C CYS A 174 -7.38 3.64 6.78
N ASN A 175 -7.17 2.40 6.34
CA ASN A 175 -7.10 1.24 7.23
C ASN A 175 -5.88 1.30 8.16
N ASP A 176 -4.72 1.70 7.64
CA ASP A 176 -3.51 1.94 8.44
C ASP A 176 -3.74 2.98 9.54
N TYR A 177 -4.40 4.10 9.18
CA TYR A 177 -4.78 5.13 10.13
C TYR A 177 -5.73 4.59 11.20
N MET A 178 -6.76 3.83 10.81
CA MET A 178 -7.74 3.25 11.74
C MET A 178 -7.09 2.31 12.77
N VAL A 179 -6.06 1.57 12.37
CA VAL A 179 -5.27 0.73 13.30
C VAL A 179 -4.56 1.60 14.34
N VAL A 180 -3.90 2.68 13.92
CA VAL A 180 -3.19 3.62 14.83
C VAL A 180 -4.18 4.36 15.74
N ALA A 181 -5.33 4.75 15.20
CA ALA A 181 -6.45 5.36 15.93
C ALA A 181 -7.19 4.37 16.84
N LYS A 182 -6.76 3.10 16.91
CA LYS A 182 -7.37 2.01 17.70
C LYS A 182 -8.84 1.73 17.34
N ASN A 183 -9.27 2.08 16.14
CA ASN A 183 -10.61 1.82 15.63
C ASN A 183 -10.58 0.62 14.67
N GLN A 184 -10.47 -0.59 15.22
CA GLN A 184 -10.27 -1.82 14.42
C GLN A 184 -11.57 -2.48 13.94
N HIS A 185 -12.74 -2.01 14.39
CA HIS A 185 -14.02 -2.68 14.14
C HIS A 185 -14.72 -2.22 12.86
N ASN A 186 -14.35 -1.06 12.32
CA ASN A 186 -14.91 -0.50 11.10
C ASN A 186 -13.78 -0.17 10.11
N LEU A 187 -13.29 -1.18 9.39
CA LEU A 187 -12.29 -0.98 8.34
C LEU A 187 -12.97 -0.62 7.01
N ALA A 188 -12.29 0.21 6.22
CA ALA A 188 -12.67 0.54 4.86
C ALA A 188 -12.52 -0.69 3.93
N TYR A 189 -13.34 -0.75 2.89
CA TYR A 189 -13.34 -1.81 1.89
C TYR A 189 -13.79 -1.31 0.51
N LEU A 190 -13.44 -2.05 -0.54
CA LEU A 190 -13.92 -1.79 -1.90
C LEU A 190 -15.13 -2.68 -2.21
N SER A 191 -16.19 -2.10 -2.77
CA SER A 191 -17.30 -2.85 -3.38
C SER A 191 -17.65 -2.26 -4.73
N GLN A 192 -17.67 -3.08 -5.78
CA GLN A 192 -18.07 -2.69 -7.15
C GLN A 192 -17.36 -1.44 -7.72
N GLY A 193 -16.11 -1.18 -7.32
CA GLY A 193 -15.36 0.02 -7.76
C GLY A 193 -15.62 1.28 -6.94
N GLU A 194 -16.38 1.16 -5.85
CA GLU A 194 -16.62 2.21 -4.86
C GLU A 194 -15.79 1.94 -3.60
N LEU A 195 -15.30 3.00 -2.96
CA LEU A 195 -14.59 2.90 -1.68
C LEU A 195 -15.57 3.20 -0.55
N VAL A 196 -15.83 2.19 0.29
CA VAL A 196 -16.67 2.32 1.48
C VAL A 196 -15.77 2.53 2.70
N MET A 197 -15.97 3.61 3.44
CA MET A 197 -15.19 4.02 4.59
C MET A 197 -16.09 4.28 5.80
N PRO A 198 -15.56 4.25 7.03
CA PRO A 198 -16.29 4.69 8.21
C PRO A 198 -16.71 6.14 8.08
N PHE A 199 -17.94 6.45 8.44
CA PHE A 199 -18.39 7.82 8.59
C PHE A 199 -17.87 8.40 9.90
N VAL A 200 -17.33 9.61 9.84
CA VAL A 200 -16.90 10.38 11.01
C VAL A 200 -17.92 11.48 11.27
N GLU A 201 -18.69 11.34 12.33
CA GLU A 201 -19.59 12.38 12.83
C GLU A 201 -18.76 13.49 13.48
N GLY A 202 -19.03 14.75 13.14
CA GLY A 202 -18.26 15.86 13.67
C GLY A 202 -18.48 17.21 12.98
N GLY A 203 -18.02 18.26 13.66
CA GLY A 203 -18.05 19.64 13.19
C GLY A 203 -17.01 19.92 12.10
N ALA A 204 -17.22 20.99 11.34
CA ALA A 204 -16.21 21.50 10.42
C ALA A 204 -15.11 22.23 11.21
N PRO A 205 -13.82 21.88 11.04
CA PRO A 205 -12.74 22.53 11.76
C PRO A 205 -12.42 23.93 11.22
N THR A 206 -11.95 24.80 12.09
CA THR A 206 -11.24 26.02 11.75
C THR A 206 -9.85 25.71 11.18
N GLN A 207 -9.19 26.70 10.57
CA GLN A 207 -7.84 26.52 10.04
C GLN A 207 -6.81 26.17 11.12
N ASP A 208 -6.96 26.70 12.33
CA ASP A 208 -6.04 26.39 13.43
C ASP A 208 -6.27 24.99 13.99
N GLU A 209 -7.52 24.51 14.01
CA GLU A 209 -7.83 23.11 14.30
C GLU A 209 -7.27 22.16 13.23
N VAL A 210 -7.30 22.55 11.95
CA VAL A 210 -6.64 21.78 10.88
C VAL A 210 -5.14 21.67 11.13
N LYS A 211 -4.46 22.76 11.55
CA LYS A 211 -3.03 22.70 11.90
C LYS A 211 -2.77 21.73 13.06
N ALA A 212 -3.63 21.75 14.08
CA ALA A 212 -3.55 20.81 15.19
C ALA A 212 -3.74 19.36 14.71
N GLY A 213 -4.74 19.11 13.86
CA GLY A 213 -4.99 17.79 13.26
C GLY A 213 -3.82 17.29 12.42
N VAL A 214 -3.20 18.15 11.61
CA VAL A 214 -2.00 17.82 10.83
C VAL A 214 -0.83 17.43 11.75
N LYS A 215 -0.65 18.15 12.85
CA LYS A 215 0.39 17.82 13.84
C LYS A 215 0.15 16.45 14.46
N THR A 216 -1.08 16.16 14.90
CA THR A 216 -1.45 14.84 15.44
C THR A 216 -1.25 13.74 14.41
N LEU A 217 -1.63 13.97 13.16
CA LEU A 217 -1.44 13.03 12.05
C LEU A 217 0.05 12.73 11.80
N TYR A 218 0.91 13.76 11.90
CA TYR A 218 2.36 13.63 11.83
C TYR A 218 2.94 12.81 12.99
N GLU A 219 2.51 13.08 14.22
CA GLU A 219 2.90 12.31 15.41
C GLU A 219 2.47 10.83 15.30
N GLN A 220 1.42 10.54 14.52
CA GLN A 220 0.93 9.20 14.21
C GLN A 220 1.66 8.53 13.03
N GLY A 221 2.65 9.19 12.42
CA GLY A 221 3.46 8.61 11.35
C GLY A 221 2.99 8.95 9.93
N PHE A 222 2.10 9.93 9.75
CA PHE A 222 1.50 10.26 8.45
C PHE A 222 1.70 11.73 8.07
N ILE A 223 1.78 12.02 6.78
CA ILE A 223 1.75 13.39 6.23
C ILE A 223 0.61 13.51 5.22
N MET A 224 -0.02 14.69 5.16
CA MET A 224 -1.10 15.00 4.23
C MET A 224 -0.66 16.11 3.27
N GLY A 225 -0.87 15.90 1.96
CA GLY A 225 -0.49 16.85 0.91
C GLY A 225 -1.46 18.01 0.72
N ASP A 226 -2.73 17.83 1.09
CA ASP A 226 -3.81 18.81 0.91
C ASP A 226 -4.55 19.08 2.23
N PRO A 227 -3.88 19.65 3.26
CA PRO A 227 -4.54 19.92 4.54
C PRO A 227 -5.48 21.12 4.43
N LYS A 228 -6.80 20.87 4.54
CA LYS A 228 -7.85 21.90 4.52
C LYS A 228 -9.08 21.46 5.32
N PRO A 229 -9.95 22.39 5.75
CA PRO A 229 -11.12 22.05 6.57
C PRO A 229 -12.04 20.96 6.00
N GLY A 230 -12.15 20.86 4.67
CA GLY A 230 -12.95 19.82 4.01
C GLY A 230 -12.39 18.40 4.15
N ASN A 231 -11.13 18.23 4.56
CA ASN A 231 -10.46 16.94 4.69
C ASN A 231 -10.33 16.49 6.16
N PHE A 232 -10.92 17.24 7.10
CA PHE A 232 -10.89 16.95 8.54
C PHE A 232 -12.27 17.13 9.19
N LYS A 233 -12.44 16.55 10.37
CA LYS A 233 -13.60 16.73 11.25
C LYS A 233 -13.17 16.97 12.69
N VAL A 234 -13.91 17.82 13.39
CA VAL A 234 -13.79 17.98 14.85
C VAL A 234 -14.73 16.98 15.52
N THR A 235 -14.16 16.04 16.26
CA THR A 235 -14.88 15.03 17.06
C THR A 235 -14.68 15.30 18.54
N ASN A 236 -15.36 14.53 19.40
CA ASN A 236 -15.13 14.59 20.85
C ASN A 236 -13.72 14.12 21.26
N GLU A 237 -13.03 13.37 20.39
CA GLU A 237 -11.69 12.82 20.63
C GLU A 237 -10.58 13.68 20.04
N GLY A 238 -10.92 14.68 19.23
CA GLY A 238 -9.99 15.58 18.57
C GLY A 238 -10.30 15.80 17.09
N VAL A 239 -9.33 16.38 16.38
CA VAL A 239 -9.43 16.67 14.94
C VAL A 239 -8.88 15.49 14.15
N VAL A 240 -9.73 14.85 13.35
CA VAL A 240 -9.39 13.62 12.61
C VAL A 240 -9.52 13.81 11.10
N PRO A 241 -8.65 13.19 10.28
CA PRO A 241 -8.75 13.22 8.82
C PRO A 241 -9.95 12.40 8.33
N ILE A 242 -10.54 12.83 7.21
CA ILE A 242 -11.64 12.13 6.53
C ILE A 242 -11.39 11.89 5.03
N ASP A 243 -10.32 12.46 4.47
CA ASP A 243 -9.86 12.18 3.10
C ASP A 243 -8.42 11.70 3.13
N PHE A 244 -8.18 10.47 2.68
CA PHE A 244 -6.86 9.83 2.71
C PHE A 244 -6.19 9.78 1.34
N GLY A 245 -6.80 10.35 0.29
CA GLY A 245 -6.30 10.24 -1.08
C GLY A 245 -4.94 10.90 -1.33
N GLN A 246 -4.53 11.82 -0.43
CA GLN A 246 -3.23 12.48 -0.44
C GLN A 246 -2.48 12.34 0.90
N VAL A 247 -2.70 11.23 1.61
CA VAL A 247 -2.04 10.93 2.88
C VAL A 247 -1.02 9.82 2.68
N VAL A 248 0.19 9.97 3.22
CA VAL A 248 1.27 8.99 3.06
C VAL A 248 2.01 8.78 4.38
N LYS A 249 2.60 7.60 4.57
CA LYS A 249 3.41 7.29 5.76
C LYS A 249 4.79 7.96 5.68
N ILE A 250 5.26 8.50 6.80
CA ILE A 250 6.56 9.21 6.91
C ILE A 250 7.75 8.28 6.65
N GLU A 251 7.63 7.01 7.03
CA GLU A 251 8.72 6.04 6.94
C GLU A 251 9.03 5.57 5.50
N ASP A 252 8.19 5.93 4.51
CA ASP A 252 8.35 5.44 3.15
C ASP A 252 7.90 6.43 2.05
N PRO A 253 8.63 7.55 1.85
CA PRO A 253 8.36 8.48 0.75
C PRO A 253 8.63 7.87 -0.65
N HIS A 254 9.33 6.72 -0.71
CA HIS A 254 9.68 6.09 -1.98
C HIS A 254 8.59 5.16 -2.52
N SER A 255 7.76 4.53 -1.69
CA SER A 255 6.64 3.66 -2.12
C SER A 255 5.40 4.37 -2.68
N ILE A 256 5.33 5.70 -2.56
CA ILE A 256 4.19 6.46 -3.07
C ILE A 256 4.14 6.35 -4.62
N HIS A 257 2.99 5.93 -5.15
CA HIS A 257 2.78 5.79 -6.59
C HIS A 257 2.96 7.14 -7.30
N LYS A 258 3.47 7.13 -8.54
CA LYS A 258 3.84 8.36 -9.27
C LYS A 258 2.66 9.34 -9.41
N SER A 259 1.43 8.85 -9.64
CA SER A 259 0.24 9.72 -9.75
C SER A 259 -0.06 10.48 -8.45
N VAL A 260 0.11 9.83 -7.30
CA VAL A 260 -0.06 10.45 -5.97
C VAL A 260 1.09 11.43 -5.68
N LYS A 261 2.33 11.09 -6.05
CA LYS A 261 3.48 12.03 -5.97
C LYS A 261 3.23 13.29 -6.79
N PHE A 262 2.69 13.17 -8.01
CA PHE A 262 2.39 14.32 -8.85
C PHE A 262 1.29 15.20 -8.26
N ALA A 263 0.21 14.62 -7.71
CA ALA A 263 -0.83 15.38 -7.03
C ALA A 263 -0.28 16.11 -5.79
N PHE A 264 0.50 15.41 -4.96
CA PHE A 264 1.13 15.95 -3.77
C PHE A 264 2.07 17.14 -4.08
N VAL A 265 2.94 17.00 -5.09
CA VAL A 265 3.87 18.08 -5.50
C VAL A 265 3.10 19.26 -6.11
N HIS A 266 2.13 18.98 -6.97
CA HIS A 266 1.33 20.02 -7.62
C HIS A 266 0.50 20.85 -6.62
N ASP A 267 -0.07 20.21 -5.60
CA ASP A 267 -0.85 20.89 -4.57
C ASP A 267 0.04 21.58 -3.54
N TYR A 268 1.22 21.01 -3.23
CA TYR A 268 2.27 21.71 -2.46
C TYR A 268 2.71 23.01 -3.15
N MET A 269 2.92 22.98 -4.48
CA MET A 269 3.25 24.15 -5.28
C MET A 269 2.14 25.20 -5.35
N ARG A 270 0.88 24.85 -5.03
CA ARG A 270 -0.27 25.76 -4.99
C ARG A 270 -0.51 26.43 -3.63
N GLY A 271 0.35 26.18 -2.64
CA GLY A 271 0.29 26.89 -1.36
C GLY A 271 0.45 26.02 -0.11
N GLY A 272 0.97 24.80 -0.22
CA GLY A 272 1.15 23.84 0.89
C GLY A 272 2.19 24.22 1.96
N ILE A 273 2.61 25.49 2.03
CA ILE A 273 3.56 26.00 3.03
C ILE A 273 2.88 27.12 3.82
N VAL A 274 2.34 26.81 5.01
CA VAL A 274 2.57 27.55 6.28
C VAL A 274 2.09 26.67 7.47
N VAL A 275 2.82 25.61 7.84
CA VAL A 275 2.60 24.96 9.17
C VAL A 275 3.90 24.66 9.91
N PHE A 276 5.05 24.58 9.22
CA PHE A 276 6.36 24.42 9.87
C PHE A 276 7.20 25.70 9.75
N GLN A 277 6.74 26.79 10.36
CA GLN A 277 7.64 27.89 10.73
C GLN A 277 7.44 28.25 12.19
N THR A 278 8.14 27.53 13.06
CA THR A 278 8.70 28.11 14.28
C THR A 278 10.02 27.40 14.64
N ASN A 279 11.10 28.17 14.56
CA ASN A 279 12.36 28.04 15.29
C ASN A 279 13.08 26.67 15.31
N SER A 280 13.73 26.32 14.21
CA SER A 280 15.01 25.61 14.25
C SER A 280 15.76 25.89 12.96
N ARG A 281 16.79 26.75 13.03
CA ARG A 281 17.78 26.86 11.96
C ARG A 281 18.49 25.51 11.88
N VAL A 282 18.24 24.74 10.83
CA VAL A 282 19.18 23.73 10.38
C VAL A 282 19.75 24.27 9.08
N ASN A 283 21.01 24.69 9.16
CA ASN A 283 21.79 25.02 7.97
C ASN A 283 21.98 23.75 7.15
N ILE A 284 21.77 23.89 5.84
CA ILE A 284 22.30 22.97 4.82
C ILE A 284 23.81 23.16 4.75
#